data_AF-A0A7W6WKZ7-F1
#
_entry.id   AF-A0A7W6WKZ7-F1
#
_cell.length_a   1.000
_cell.length_b   1.000
_cell.length_c   1.000
_cell.angle_alpha   90.00
_cell.angle_beta   90.00
_cell.angle_gamma   90.00
#
_symmetry.space_group_name_H-M   'P 1'
#
loop_
_entity.id
_entity.type
_entity.pdbx_description
1 polymer ?
#
loop_
_entity_poly.entity_id
_entity_poly.type
_entity_poly.pdbx_seq_one_letter_code
_entity_poly.pdbx_strand_id
1 'polypeptide(L)' 'MPTHPEWGRGQVQSVVGTRVTVNFENRGKQVINTGAVNLDVLEEARPPRG' A
#
# COMPACT_ATOMS: atom_id res chain seq x y z
N MET A 1 14.46 1.81 -4.23
CA MET A 1 13.67 2.08 -5.46
C MET A 1 12.42 1.23 -5.37
N PRO A 2 11.19 1.81 -5.45
CA PRO A 2 9.98 0.99 -5.48
C PRO A 2 10.04 0.08 -6.71
N THR A 3 9.71 -1.19 -6.54
CA THR A 3 9.87 -2.22 -7.58
C THR A 3 8.98 -1.98 -8.80
N HIS A 4 7.92 -1.18 -8.64
CA HIS A 4 6.90 -0.90 -9.67
C HIS A 4 6.42 0.56 -9.63
N PRO A 5 7.24 1.53 -10.08
CA PRO A 5 6.82 2.93 -10.15
C PRO A 5 5.63 3.14 -11.10
N GLU A 6 5.42 2.27 -12.08
CA GLU A 6 4.33 2.36 -13.05
C GLU A 6 2.93 2.10 -12.45
N TRP A 7 2.85 1.49 -11.26
CA TRP A 7 1.56 1.20 -10.62
C TRP A 7 0.87 2.47 -10.07
N GLY A 8 1.60 3.57 -9.94
CA GLY A 8 1.09 4.82 -9.37
C GLY A 8 0.97 4.75 -7.85
N ARG A 9 0.21 5.68 -7.26
CA ARG A 9 -0.02 5.70 -5.81
C ARG A 9 -0.94 4.55 -5.43
N GLY A 10 -0.67 3.95 -4.27
CA GLY A 10 -1.45 2.86 -3.73
C GLY A 10 -2.06 3.22 -2.37
N GLN A 11 -3.34 2.91 -2.17
CA GLN A 11 -3.99 3.04 -0.88
C GLN A 11 -4.19 1.66 -0.23
N VAL A 12 -3.78 1.51 1.02
CA VAL A 12 -4.04 0.29 1.80
C VAL A 12 -5.55 0.18 2.06
N GLN A 13 -6.15 -0.95 1.67
CA GLN A 13 -7.55 -1.27 1.96
C GLN A 13 -7.69 -2.18 3.18
N SER A 14 -6.77 -3.12 3.38
CA SER A 14 -6.79 -4.05 4.51
C SER A 14 -5.42 -4.63 4.82
N VAL A 15 -5.24 -5.06 6.07
CA VAL A 15 -4.04 -5.73 6.57
C VAL A 15 -4.45 -7.01 7.29
N VAL A 16 -3.90 -8.15 6.88
CA VAL A 16 -4.11 -9.45 7.52
C VAL A 16 -2.75 -10.11 7.75
N GLY A 17 -2.25 -10.01 8.98
CA GLY A 17 -0.90 -10.45 9.32
C GLY A 17 0.13 -9.71 8.46
N THR A 18 0.96 -10.45 7.73
CA THR A 18 1.96 -9.87 6.81
C THR A 18 1.42 -9.61 5.41
N ARG A 19 0.14 -9.85 5.14
CA ARG A 19 -0.48 -9.58 3.83
C ARG A 19 -1.24 -8.26 3.88
N VAL A 20 -0.80 -7.31 3.06
CA VAL A 20 -1.40 -5.99 2.91
C VAL A 20 -2.07 -5.91 1.55
N THR A 21 -3.37 -5.63 1.53
CA THR A 21 -4.10 -5.39 0.29
C THR A 21 -4.04 -3.90 -0.03
N VAL A 22 -3.43 -3.56 -1.16
CA VAL A 22 -3.27 -2.19 -1.65
C VAL A 22 -4.01 -2.05 -2.97
N ASN A 23 -4.77 -0.97 -3.14
CA ASN A 23 -5.35 -0.62 -4.42
C ASN A 23 -4.54 0.48 -5.08
N PHE A 24 -3.94 0.16 -6.22
CA PHE A 24 -3.10 1.05 -7.02
C PHE A 24 -3.89 1.71 -8.15
N GLU A 25 -3.59 2.96 -8.44
CA GLU A 25 -4.24 3.76 -9.50
C GLU A 25 -4.23 3.04 -10.86
N ASN A 26 -3.07 2.51 -11.27
CA ASN A 26 -2.89 1.97 -12.64
C ASN A 26 -2.90 0.44 -12.71
N ARG A 27 -2.98 -0.24 -11.56
CA ARG A 27 -2.87 -1.71 -11.48
C ARG A 27 -4.02 -2.38 -10.74
N GLY A 28 -4.86 -1.60 -10.06
CA GLY A 28 -5.94 -2.13 -9.24
C GLY A 28 -5.44 -2.79 -7.96
N LYS A 29 -6.18 -3.79 -7.48
CA LYS A 29 -5.98 -4.41 -6.16
C LYS A 29 -4.86 -5.45 -6.18
N GLN A 30 -3.80 -5.22 -5.42
CA GLN A 30 -2.70 -6.14 -5.22
C GLN A 30 -2.53 -6.53 -3.75
N VAL A 31 -2.12 -7.77 -3.52
CA VAL A 31 -1.73 -8.26 -2.19
C VAL A 31 -0.21 -8.24 -2.09
N ILE A 32 0.30 -7.48 -1.14
CA ILE A 32 1.73 -7.32 -0.84
C ILE A 32 2.06 -8.12 0.41
N ASN A 33 3.12 -8.92 0.36
CA ASN A 33 3.62 -9.65 1.53
C ASN A 33 4.74 -8.86 2.20
N THR A 34 4.45 -8.17 3.30
CA THR A 34 5.39 -7.37 4.09
C THR A 34 6.43 -8.20 4.85
N GLY A 35 6.27 -9.52 4.91
CA GLY A 35 7.31 -10.41 5.44
C GLY A 35 8.52 -10.56 4.51
N ALA A 36 8.38 -10.17 3.24
CA ALA A 36 9.45 -10.24 2.23
C ALA A 36 9.89 -8.87 1.71
N VAL A 37 9.18 -7.79 2.06
CA VAL A 37 9.46 -6.43 1.58
C VAL A 37 9.22 -5.39 2.68
N ASN A 38 10.07 -4.36 2.74
CA ASN A 38 9.83 -3.19 3.59
C ASN A 38 8.91 -2.20 2.85
N LEU A 39 8.00 -1.58 3.60
CA LEU A 39 7.11 -0.52 3.11
C LEU A 39 7.47 0.80 3.77
N ASP A 40 7.71 1.84 2.96
CA ASP A 40 7.86 3.22 3.41
C ASP A 40 6.50 3.92 3.37
N VAL A 41 6.10 4.54 4.48
CA VAL A 41 4.86 5.32 4.55
C VAL A 41 5.10 6.70 3.92
N LEU A 42 4.40 7.00 2.84
CA LEU A 42 4.50 8.30 2.15
C LEU A 42 3.53 9.35 2.70
N GLU A 43 2.37 8.92 3.20
CA GLU A 43 1.38 9.79 3.82
C GLU A 43 0.60 8.99 4.87
N GLU A 44 0.66 9.46 6.12
CA GLU A 44 -0.15 8.91 7.21
C GLU A 44 -1.64 9.20 6.92
N ALA A 45 -2.52 8.27 7.30
CA ALA A 45 -3.95 8.50 7.16
C ALA A 45 -4.33 9.81 7.86
N ARG A 46 -4.99 10.72 7.14
CA ARG A 46 -5.45 11.98 7.71
C ARG A 46 -6.26 11.68 8.97
N PRO A 47 -5.90 12.24 10.14
CA PRO A 47 -6.68 12.02 11.34
C PRO A 47 -8.12 12.49 11.10
N PRO A 48 -9.12 11.79 11.66
CA PRO A 48 -10.51 12.19 11.50
C PRO A 48 -10.66 13.65 11.91
N ARG A 49 -11.28 14.46 11.05
CA ARG A 49 -11.62 15.84 11.42
C ARG A 49 -12.72 15.74 12.49
N GLY A 50 -12.39 16.14 13.72
CA GLY A 50 -13.37 16.38 14.77
C GLY A 50 -14.25 17.58 14.46
#